data_AF-A0A9D3YNR1-F1
#
_entry.id   AF-A0A9D3YNR1-F1
#
_cell.length_a   1.000
_cell.length_b   1.000
_cell.length_c   1.000
_cell.angle_alpha   90.00
_cell.angle_beta   90.00
_cell.angle_gamma   90.00
#
_symmetry.space_group_name_H-M   'P 1'
#
loop_
_entity.id
_entity.type
_entity.pdbx_description
1 polymer ?
#
loop_
_entity_poly.entity_id
_entity_poly.type
_entity_poly.pdbx_seq_one_letter_code
_entity_poly.pdbx_strand_id
1 'polypeptide(L)' 'MVTSFLAGEQTSWDLHLGSLAGAYRATPHEATGFSPNMMVTGREVRLQADIIYADPSSGGSTEMRNITTMQQA' A
#
# COMPACT_ATOMS: atom_id res chain seq x y z
N MET A 1 -14.85 -8.27 -9.19
CA MET A 1 -13.61 -7.49 -8.98
C MET A 1 -13.06 -6.96 -10.28
N VAL A 2 -12.62 -7.81 -11.22
CA VAL A 2 -12.03 -7.35 -12.51
C VAL A 2 -13.05 -6.61 -13.40
N THR A 3 -14.27 -7.12 -13.52
CA THR A 3 -15.33 -6.50 -14.32
C THR A 3 -15.77 -5.13 -13.78
N SER A 4 -15.78 -4.97 -12.46
CA SER A 4 -16.04 -3.69 -11.79
C SER A 4 -14.89 -2.70 -11.98
N PHE A 5 -13.65 -3.19 -12.01
CA PHE A 5 -12.44 -2.38 -12.24
C PHE A 5 -12.36 -1.84 -13.68
N LEU A 6 -12.95 -2.56 -14.64
CA LEU A 6 -12.97 -2.21 -16.07
C LEU A 6 -14.28 -1.52 -16.51
N ALA A 7 -15.11 -1.06 -15.58
CA ALA A 7 -16.40 -0.46 -15.89
C ALA A 7 -16.21 0.84 -16.69
N GLY A 8 -16.38 0.75 -18.02
CA GLY A 8 -16.22 1.86 -18.97
C GLY A 8 -15.03 1.73 -19.93
N GLU A 9 -14.09 0.82 -19.66
CA GLU A 9 -12.81 0.72 -20.40
C GLU A 9 -12.44 -0.75 -20.70
N GLN A 10 -13.44 -1.55 -21.06
CA GLN A 10 -13.30 -3.01 -21.29
C GLN A 10 -12.34 -3.36 -22.43
N THR A 11 -12.12 -2.44 -23.38
CA THR A 11 -11.17 -2.59 -24.49
C THR A 11 -9.71 -2.41 -24.09
N SER A 12 -9.42 -1.75 -22.97
CA SER A 12 -8.07 -1.40 -22.54
C SER A 12 -7.62 -2.25 -21.34
N TRP A 13 -8.21 -3.44 -21.19
CA TRP A 13 -7.99 -4.34 -20.05
C TRP A 13 -6.52 -4.70 -19.83
N ASP A 14 -5.71 -4.72 -20.90
CA ASP A 14 -4.28 -5.00 -20.89
C ASP A 14 -3.48 -3.92 -20.15
N LEU A 15 -3.89 -2.65 -20.28
CA LEU A 15 -3.27 -1.53 -19.56
C LEU A 15 -3.50 -1.63 -18.04
N HIS A 16 -4.57 -2.30 -17.64
CA HIS A 16 -4.98 -2.44 -16.24
C HIS A 16 -4.42 -3.70 -15.55
N LEU A 17 -3.83 -4.64 -16.30
CA LEU A 17 -3.31 -5.90 -15.76
C LEU A 17 -2.25 -5.69 -14.68
N GLY A 18 -1.35 -4.72 -14.85
CA GLY A 18 -0.30 -4.44 -13.88
C GLY A 18 -0.86 -4.02 -12.52
N SER A 19 -1.80 -3.07 -12.53
CA SER A 19 -2.48 -2.62 -11.30
C SER A 19 -3.30 -3.74 -10.66
N LEU A 20 -4.00 -4.54 -11.46
CA LEU A 20 -4.79 -5.66 -10.95
C LEU A 20 -3.90 -6.74 -10.31
N ALA A 21 -2.79 -7.09 -10.96
CA ALA A 21 -1.83 -8.05 -10.41
C ALA A 21 -1.18 -7.53 -9.11
N GLY A 22 -0.89 -6.23 -9.04
CA GLY A 22 -0.40 -5.59 -7.82
C GLY A 22 -1.42 -5.65 -6.68
N ALA A 23 -2.67 -5.29 -6.96
CA ALA A 23 -3.76 -5.34 -5.98
C ALA A 23 -4.01 -6.78 -5.48
N TYR A 24 -4.02 -7.76 -6.39
CA TYR A 24 -4.16 -9.17 -6.03
C TYR A 24 -3.03 -9.63 -5.09
N ARG A 25 -1.78 -9.26 -5.38
CA ARG A 25 -0.62 -9.64 -4.55
C ARG A 25 -0.61 -9.00 -3.16
N ALA A 26 -1.28 -7.86 -3.00
CA ALA A 26 -1.41 -7.17 -1.73
C ALA A 26 -2.70 -7.54 -0.96
N THR A 27 -3.61 -8.31 -1.58
CA THR A 27 -4.84 -8.74 -0.93
C THR A 27 -4.60 -10.05 -0.17
N PRO A 28 -4.95 -10.15 1.13
CA PRO A 28 -4.88 -11.39 1.87
C PRO A 28 -5.73 -12.48 1.23
N HIS A 29 -5.18 -13.68 1.09
CA HIS A 29 -5.91 -14.82 0.56
C HIS A 29 -6.72 -15.50 1.67
N GLU A 30 -8.02 -15.75 1.45
CA GLU A 30 -8.94 -16.27 2.48
C GLU A 30 -8.44 -17.55 3.20
N ALA A 31 -7.85 -18.49 2.45
CA ALA A 31 -7.36 -19.74 3.02
C ALA A 31 -6.12 -19.60 3.93
N THR A 32 -5.35 -18.51 3.78
CA THR A 32 -4.07 -18.34 4.51
C THR A 32 -4.06 -17.14 5.43
N GLY A 33 -4.94 -16.16 5.20
CA GLY A 33 -4.94 -14.88 5.90
C GLY A 33 -3.77 -13.95 5.54
N PHE A 34 -2.86 -14.38 4.66
CA PHE A 34 -1.69 -13.60 4.26
C PHE A 34 -1.79 -13.17 2.80
N SER A 35 -1.21 -12.03 2.48
CA SER A 35 -1.06 -11.60 1.09
C SER A 35 0.07 -12.39 0.41
N PRO A 36 -0.01 -12.60 -0.92
CA PRO A 36 1.12 -13.14 -1.68
C PRO A 36 2.43 -12.36 -1.48
N ASN A 37 2.37 -11.04 -1.34
CA ASN A 37 3.52 -10.20 -1.04
C ASN A 37 4.17 -10.57 0.30
N MET A 38 3.36 -10.79 1.34
CA MET A 38 3.84 -11.24 2.65
C MET A 38 4.49 -12.63 2.57
N MET A 39 3.89 -13.55 1.81
CA MET A 39 4.41 -14.92 1.68
C MET A 39 5.73 -14.99 0.93
N VAL A 40 5.91 -14.19 -0.13
CA VAL A 40 7.12 -14.20 -0.96
C VAL A 40 8.25 -13.38 -0.33
N THR A 41 7.92 -12.24 0.26
CA THR A 41 8.91 -11.24 0.71
C THR A 41 9.15 -11.28 2.21
N GLY A 42 8.29 -11.97 2.98
CA GLY A 42 8.31 -11.97 4.45
C GLY A 42 7.85 -10.66 5.08
N ARG A 43 7.40 -9.69 4.28
CA ARG A 43 6.87 -8.40 4.72
C ARG A 43 5.79 -7.91 3.75
N GLU A 44 4.88 -7.09 4.25
CA GLU A 44 3.92 -6.40 3.38
C GLU A 44 4.62 -5.35 2.52
N VAL A 45 4.29 -5.34 1.23
CA VAL A 45 4.84 -4.40 0.25
C VAL A 45 3.95 -3.16 0.24
N ARG A 46 4.56 -1.99 0.47
CA ARG A 46 3.89 -0.69 0.38
C ARG A 46 3.45 -0.43 -1.06
N LEU A 47 2.14 -0.33 -1.27
CA LEU A 47 1.56 0.05 -2.55
C LEU A 47 1.61 1.57 -2.73
N GLN A 48 1.55 2.05 -3.97
CA GLN A 48 1.40 3.49 -4.24
C GLN A 48 0.11 4.06 -3.63
N ALA A 49 -0.95 3.26 -3.56
CA ALA A 49 -2.19 3.60 -2.87
C ALA A 49 -1.95 3.89 -1.38
N ASP A 50 -1.07 3.15 -0.70
CA ASP A 50 -0.76 3.36 0.72
C ASP A 50 -0.03 4.69 0.98
N ILE A 51 0.59 5.28 -0.05
CA ILE A 51 1.27 6.58 0.03
C ILE A 51 0.25 7.71 -0.19
N ILE A 52 -0.62 7.55 -1.20
CA ILE A 52 -1.65 8.54 -1.55
C ILE A 52 -2.75 8.60 -0.50
N TYR A 53 -3.16 7.43 0.00
CA TYR A 53 -4.19 7.25 1.02
C TYR A 53 -3.59 6.93 2.39
N ALA A 54 -2.31 7.26 2.60
CA ALA A 54 -1.65 7.09 3.88
C ALA A 54 -2.50 7.70 4.99
N ASP A 55 -2.91 6.88 5.95
CA ASP A 55 -3.60 7.38 7.11
C ASP A 55 -2.61 8.22 7.96
N PRO A 56 -2.92 9.49 8.27
CA PRO A 56 -2.01 10.37 9.01
C PRO A 56 -1.75 9.89 10.44
N SER A 57 -2.56 8.98 10.99
CA SER A 57 -2.34 8.36 12.31
C SER A 57 -1.46 7.09 12.24
N SER A 58 -1.23 6.55 11.04
CA SER A 58 -0.24 5.49 10.77
C SER A 58 1.17 6.04 10.49
N GLY A 59 1.37 7.35 10.69
CA GLY A 59 2.67 7.97 10.80
C GLY A 59 3.35 7.49 12.07
N GLY A 60 4.29 6.57 11.93
CA GLY A 60 5.17 6.15 13.01
C GLY A 60 5.73 7.37 13.73
N SER A 61 5.78 7.27 15.06
CA SER A 61 6.38 8.19 16.01
C SER A 61 7.76 8.66 15.55
N THR A 62 7.80 9.65 14.66
CA THR A 62 9.00 10.45 14.44
C THR A 62 8.99 11.45 15.58
N GLU A 63 9.43 10.94 16.72
CA GLU A 63 9.86 11.74 17.83
C GLU A 63 10.94 12.68 17.32
N MET A 64 10.53 13.88 16.91
CA MET A 64 11.42 15.00 16.65
C MET A 64 11.91 15.52 18.00
N ARG A 65 12.68 14.68 18.70
CA ARG A 65 13.43 15.03 19.88
C ARG A 65 14.62 15.89 19.44
N ASN A 66 14.61 17.13 19.91
CA ASN A 66 15.78 17.91 20.31
C ASN A 66 16.59 18.60 19.20
N ILE A 67 16.25 19.85 18.83
CA ILE A 67 17.26 20.85 18.40
C ILE A 67 17.06 22.31 18.90
N THR A 68 16.01 22.68 19.67
CA THR A 68 15.81 24.10 20.08
C THR A 68 15.68 24.32 21.60
N THR A 69 16.54 23.69 22.41
CA THR A 69 16.64 24.03 23.85
C THR A 69 18.09 24.24 24.32
N MET A 70 19.01 24.56 23.40
CA MET A 70 20.38 24.94 23.74
C MET A 70 20.73 26.33 23.19
N GLN A 71 19.86 27.33 23.44
CA GLN A 71 20.27 28.73 23.23
C GLN A 71 19.58 29.74 24.17
N GLN A 72 19.39 29.37 25.43
CA GLN A 72 19.17 30.35 26.51
C GLN A 72 19.99 29.91 27.73
N ALA A 73 21.24 30.39 27.74
CA ALA A 73 22.07 30.55 28.93
C ALA A 73 22.72 31.94 28.83
#